data_AF-A0A8S2VIJ9-F1
#
_entry.id   AF-A0A8S2VIJ9-F1
#
_cell.length_a   1.000
_cell.length_b   1.000
_cell.length_c   1.000
_cell.angle_alpha   90.00
_cell.angle_beta   90.00
_cell.angle_gamma   90.00
#
_symmetry.space_group_name_H-M   'P 1'
#
loop_
_entity.id
_entity.type
_entity.pdbx_description
1 polymer ?
#
loop_
_entity_poly.entity_id
_entity_poly.type
_entity_poly.pdbx_seq_one_letter_code
_entity_poly.pdbx_strand_id
1 'polypeptide(L)'
;MSSSLISKPKQEMTPEELKQREEEEFRTGPLSLLTDAVKNNTQVLIACRNNRKLLARVKAFDRHCNMVLENATELWQETPKSSKAKAAATAAPG
;
A
#
# COMPACT_ATOMS: atom_id res chain seq x y z
N MET A 1 -22.23 -12.89 15.78
CA MET A 1 -22.08 -14.33 15.52
C MET A 1 -21.01 -14.52 14.44
N SER A 2 -19.73 -14.67 14.80
CA SER A 2 -18.63 -14.60 13.80
C SER A 2 -17.45 -15.56 14.07
N SER A 3 -17.50 -16.40 15.11
CA SER A 3 -16.32 -17.16 15.53
C SER A 3 -16.13 -18.55 14.87
N SER A 4 -17.13 -19.10 14.17
CA SER A 4 -17.10 -20.51 13.75
C SER A 4 -16.33 -20.82 12.47
N LEU A 5 -16.05 -19.82 11.61
CA LEU A 5 -15.31 -20.03 10.35
C LEU A 5 -13.80 -19.86 10.51
N ILE A 6 -13.35 -19.16 11.56
CA ILE A 6 -11.92 -18.92 11.83
C ILE A 6 -11.23 -20.17 12.42
N SER A 7 -11.96 -20.98 13.19
CA SER A 7 -11.46 -22.16 13.89
C SER A 7 -11.37 -23.42 13.03
N LYS A 8 -12.04 -23.47 11.88
CA LYS A 8 -11.92 -24.61 10.95
C LYS A 8 -10.60 -24.54 10.16
N PRO A 9 -9.86 -25.65 10.05
CA PRO A 9 -8.67 -25.73 9.20
C PRO A 9 -9.03 -25.41 7.75
N LYS A 10 -8.25 -24.56 7.07
CA LYS A 10 -8.48 -24.20 5.66
C LYS A 10 -8.49 -25.42 4.72
N GLN A 11 -7.86 -26.53 5.13
CA GLN A 11 -7.80 -27.79 4.36
C GLN A 11 -9.13 -28.55 4.31
N GLU A 12 -10.05 -28.29 5.26
CA GLU A 12 -11.32 -29.01 5.38
C GLU A 12 -12.51 -28.19 4.84
N MET A 13 -12.27 -26.98 4.34
CA MET A 13 -13.33 -26.10 3.84
C MET A 13 -13.56 -26.29 2.34
N THR A 14 -14.82 -26.20 1.94
CA THR A 14 -15.21 -26.16 0.53
C THR A 14 -14.68 -24.90 -0.15
N PRO A 15 -14.53 -24.88 -1.49
CA PRO A 15 -14.10 -23.68 -2.21
C PRO A 15 -15.02 -22.48 -2.01
N GLU A 16 -16.32 -22.70 -1.81
CA GLU A 16 -17.28 -21.64 -1.52
C GLU A 16 -17.08 -21.06 -0.11
N GLU A 17 -16.87 -21.90 0.90
CA GLU A 17 -16.57 -21.45 2.27
C GLU A 17 -15.23 -20.71 2.34
N LEU A 18 -14.22 -21.15 1.59
CA LEU A 18 -12.94 -20.43 1.48
C LEU A 18 -13.12 -19.02 0.91
N LYS A 19 -13.92 -18.89 -0.15
CA LYS A 19 -14.24 -17.59 -0.76
C LYS A 19 -15.02 -16.69 0.20
N GLN A 20 -16.01 -17.23 0.90
CA GLN A 20 -16.79 -16.47 1.89
C GLN A 20 -15.92 -15.99 3.05
N ARG A 21 -15.05 -16.85 3.57
CA ARG A 21 -14.10 -16.48 4.62
C ARG A 21 -13.14 -15.40 4.15
N GLU A 22 -12.63 -15.50 2.92
CA GLU A 22 -11.74 -14.48 2.35
C GLU A 22 -12.47 -13.13 2.17
N GLU A 23 -13.71 -13.14 1.69
CA GLU A 23 -14.57 -11.96 1.59
C GLU A 23 -14.82 -11.31 2.97
N GLU A 24 -15.07 -12.11 4.00
CA GLU A 24 -15.22 -11.63 5.38
C GLU A 24 -13.91 -11.07 5.93
N GLU A 25 -12.77 -11.73 5.68
CA GLU A 25 -11.43 -11.27 6.05
C GLU A 25 -11.09 -9.94 5.37
N PHE A 26 -11.51 -9.74 4.11
CA PHE A 26 -11.39 -8.45 3.43
C PHE A 26 -12.32 -7.39 4.00
N ARG A 27 -13.57 -7.71 4.35
CA ARG A 27 -14.54 -6.73 4.85
C ARG A 27 -14.29 -6.28 6.28
N THR A 28 -13.78 -7.16 7.13
CA THR A 28 -13.67 -6.91 8.58
C THR A 28 -12.23 -6.88 9.09
N GLY A 29 -11.27 -7.30 8.26
CA GLY A 29 -9.84 -7.32 8.59
C GLY A 29 -9.09 -6.05 8.20
N PRO A 30 -7.75 -6.05 8.34
CA PRO A 30 -6.90 -4.90 8.04
C PRO A 30 -6.90 -4.49 6.56
N LEU A 31 -7.28 -5.40 5.65
CA LEU A 31 -7.42 -5.11 4.22
C LEU A 31 -8.72 -4.39 3.86
N SER A 32 -9.66 -4.21 4.82
CA SER A 32 -10.90 -3.45 4.62
C SER A 32 -10.66 -2.02 4.15
N LEU A 33 -9.54 -1.41 4.56
CA LEU A 33 -9.12 -0.10 4.07
C LEU A 33 -8.97 -0.08 2.54
N LEU A 34 -8.45 -1.16 1.95
CA LEU A 34 -8.31 -1.29 0.50
C LEU A 34 -9.65 -1.54 -0.17
N THR A 35 -10.54 -2.31 0.47
CA THR A 35 -11.93 -2.47 0.03
C THR A 35 -12.64 -1.12 -0.07
N ASP A 36 -12.51 -0.28 0.96
CA ASP A 36 -13.10 1.05 0.98
C ASP A 36 -12.43 1.99 -0.02
N ALA A 37 -11.10 1.89 -0.21
CA ALA A 37 -10.38 2.66 -1.21
C ALA A 37 -10.85 2.36 -2.64
N VAL A 38 -11.12 1.08 -2.97
CA VAL A 38 -11.68 0.69 -4.27
C VAL A 38 -13.12 1.19 -4.41
N LYS A 39 -13.98 0.96 -3.42
CA LYS A 39 -15.41 1.33 -3.46
C LYS A 39 -15.61 2.84 -3.60
N ASN A 40 -14.86 3.62 -2.82
CA ASN A 40 -14.97 5.07 -2.79
C ASN A 40 -14.05 5.74 -3.81
N ASN A 41 -13.34 4.95 -4.63
CA ASN A 41 -12.33 5.42 -5.56
C ASN A 41 -11.35 6.41 -4.89
N THR A 42 -10.96 6.14 -3.64
CA THR A 42 -10.13 7.07 -2.83
C THR A 42 -8.68 7.00 -3.28
N GLN A 43 -8.01 8.15 -3.21
CA GLN A 43 -6.59 8.25 -3.53
C GLN A 43 -5.76 7.72 -2.36
N VAL A 44 -4.82 6.84 -2.65
CA VAL A 44 -3.94 6.20 -1.67
C VAL A 44 -2.49 6.56 -1.94
N LEU A 45 -1.72 6.70 -0.87
CA LEU A 45 -0.26 6.85 -0.93
C LEU A 45 0.39 5.54 -0.46
N ILE A 46 1.11 4.87 -1.35
CA ILE A 46 1.76 3.58 -1.11
C ILE A 46 3.26 3.80 -0.98
N ALA A 47 3.84 3.43 0.16
CA ALA A 47 5.28 3.46 0.36
C ALA A 47 5.91 2.14 -0.12
N CYS A 48 6.78 2.21 -1.11
CA CYS A 48 7.44 1.05 -1.71
C CYS A 48 8.77 0.74 -1.00
N ARG A 49 9.22 -0.53 -1.11
CA ARG A 49 10.49 -1.00 -0.52
C ARG A 49 11.74 -0.30 -1.06
N ASN A 50 11.66 0.28 -2.25
CA ASN A 50 12.75 1.02 -2.91
C ASN A 50 12.79 2.52 -2.51
N ASN A 51 12.17 2.89 -1.38
CA ASN A 51 12.06 4.27 -0.90
C ASN A 51 11.34 5.23 -1.86
N ARG A 52 10.59 4.70 -2.83
CA ARG A 52 9.67 5.48 -3.66
C ARG A 52 8.28 5.43 -3.06
N LYS A 53 7.47 6.45 -3.33
CA LYS A 53 6.07 6.50 -2.93
C LYS A 53 5.20 6.57 -4.19
N LEU A 54 4.10 5.82 -4.23
CA LEU A 54 3.14 5.87 -5.32
C LEU A 54 1.87 6.54 -4.81
N LEU A 55 1.43 7.58 -5.51
CA LEU A 55 0.13 8.21 -5.27
C LEU A 55 -0.81 7.74 -6.38
N ALA A 56 -1.83 6.95 -6.05
CA ALA A 56 -2.68 6.27 -7.04
C ALA A 56 -4.10 6.03 -6.52
N ARG A 57 -4.98 5.53 -7.39
CA ARG A 57 -6.29 4.96 -6.98
C ARG A 57 -6.28 3.46 -7.23
N VAL A 58 -6.81 2.67 -6.29
CA VAL A 58 -6.85 1.20 -6.40
C VAL A 58 -8.09 0.78 -7.17
N LYS A 59 -7.93 -0.06 -8.19
CA LYS A 59 -9.05 -0.65 -8.97
C LYS A 59 -9.35 -2.08 -8.55
N ALA A 60 -8.33 -2.83 -8.17
CA ALA A 60 -8.45 -4.17 -7.63
C ALA A 60 -7.27 -4.45 -6.69
N PHE A 61 -7.46 -5.35 -5.74
CA PHE A 61 -6.40 -5.89 -4.90
C PHE A 61 -6.66 -7.36 -4.60
N ASP A 62 -5.65 -8.07 -4.11
CA ASP A 62 -5.78 -9.46 -3.64
C ASP A 62 -5.28 -9.63 -2.19
N ARG A 63 -5.36 -10.86 -1.67
CA ARG A 63 -4.87 -11.24 -0.34
C ARG A 63 -3.36 -11.07 -0.13
N HIS A 64 -2.58 -10.98 -1.20
CA HIS A 64 -1.13 -10.77 -1.17
C HIS A 64 -0.76 -9.29 -1.24
N CYS A 65 -1.75 -8.40 -1.21
CA CYS A 65 -1.58 -6.96 -1.40
C CYS A 65 -1.04 -6.60 -2.79
N ASN A 66 -1.17 -7.49 -3.79
CA ASN A 66 -0.96 -7.09 -5.17
C ASN A 66 -2.12 -6.18 -5.57
N MET A 67 -1.82 -5.04 -6.18
CA MET A 67 -2.81 -4.02 -6.52
C MET A 67 -2.77 -3.67 -8.00
N VAL A 68 -3.94 -3.52 -8.59
CA VAL A 68 -4.13 -2.87 -9.89
C VAL A 68 -4.42 -1.40 -9.61
N LEU A 69 -3.52 -0.53 -10.08
CA LEU A 69 -3.56 0.91 -9.81
C LEU A 69 -3.93 1.69 -11.08
N GLU A 70 -4.71 2.76 -10.92
CA GLU A 70 -5.02 3.72 -11.97
C GLU A 70 -4.53 5.12 -11.56
N ASN A 71 -4.15 5.94 -12.55
CA ASN A 71 -3.66 7.30 -12.35
C ASN A 71 -2.48 7.37 -11.35
N ALA A 72 -1.58 6.39 -11.43
CA ALA A 72 -0.45 6.26 -10.53
C ALA A 72 0.66 7.27 -10.86
N THR A 73 1.03 8.09 -9.87
CA THR A 73 2.17 8.99 -9.93
C THR A 73 3.26 8.49 -8.97
N GLU A 74 4.47 8.31 -9.48
CA GLU A 74 5.62 7.93 -8.67
C GLU A 74 6.31 9.18 -8.10
N LEU A 75 6.68 9.12 -6.81
CA LEU A 75 7.32 10.19 -6.06
C LEU A 75 8.61 9.63 -5.43
N TRP A 76 9.74 10.27 -5.70
CA TRP A 76 11.02 9.95 -5.11
C TRP A 76 11.80 11.23 -4.82
N GLN A 77 12.61 11.19 -3.77
CA GLN A 77 13.52 12.28 -3.44
C GLN A 77 14.93 11.82 -3.73
N GLU A 78 15.63 12.56 -4.58
CA GLU A 78 17.08 12.44 -4.66
C GLU A 78 17.67 13.12 -3.43
N THR A 79 18.32 12.36 -2.55
CA THR A 79 19.14 12.98 -1.51
C THR A 79 20.36 13.54 -2.22
N PRO A 80 20.53 14.87 -2.31
CA PRO A 80 21.74 15.43 -2.89
C PRO A 80 22.92 14.92 -2.07
N LYS A 81 23.85 14.20 -2.70
CA LYS A 81 25.10 13.83 -2.05
C LYS A 81 25.85 15.13 -1.79
N SER A 82 25.80 15.62 -0.56
CA SER A 82 26.70 16.68 -0.11
C SER A 82 28.11 16.12 -0.09
N SER A 83 28.80 16.23 -1.22
CA SER A 83 30.26 16.18 -1.23
C SER A 83 30.74 17.32 -0.35
N LYS A 84 31.26 16.95 0.80
CA LYS A 84 31.86 17.81 1.79
C LYS A 84 33.11 18.48 1.19
N ALA A 85 32.93 19.61 0.51
CA ALA A 85 33.98 20.61 0.34
C ALA A 85 33.72 21.74 1.36
N LYS A 86 34.39 21.63 2.50
CA LYS A 86 34.65 22.76 3.40
C LYS A 86 35.75 23.64 2.77
N ALA A 87 35.74 24.91 3.16
CA ALA A 87 36.72 25.98 2.92
C ALA A 87 36.54 26.72 1.58
N ALA A 88 36.61 28.05 1.49
CA ALA A 88 36.71 29.16 2.43
C ALA A 88 36.66 30.43 1.56
N ALA A 89 36.02 31.51 2.04
CA ALA A 89 36.18 32.91 1.58
C ALA A 89 35.94 33.19 0.06
N THR A 90 35.34 34.29 -0.38
CA THR A 90 35.95 35.63 -0.29
C THR A 90 34.94 36.65 -0.86
N ALA A 91 34.76 37.75 -0.13
CA ALA A 91 34.39 39.12 -0.56
C ALA A 91 33.14 39.38 -1.44
N ALA A 92 32.20 40.14 -0.87
CA ALA A 92 31.40 41.12 -1.61
C ALA A 92 32.02 42.53 -1.39
N PRO A 93 32.17 43.36 -2.43
CA PRO A 93 32.85 44.65 -2.33
C PRO A 93 31.92 45.72 -1.76
N GLY A 94 32.50 46.67 -1.02
CA GLY A 94 31.89 47.98 -0.77
C GLY A 94 32.00 48.91 -1.98
#